data_AF-A0ABD4KWP2-F1
#
_entry.id   AF-A0ABD4KWP2-F1
#
_cell.length_a   1.000
_cell.length_b   1.000
_cell.length_c   1.000
_cell.angle_alpha   90.00
_cell.angle_beta   90.00
_cell.angle_gamma   90.00
#
_symmetry.space_group_name_H-M   'P 1'
#
loop_
_entity.id
_entity.type
_entity.pdbx_description
1 polymer ?
#
loop_
_entity_poly.entity_id
_entity_poly.type
_entity_poly.pdbx_seq_one_letter_code
_entity_poly.pdbx_strand_id
1 'polypeptide(L)'
;MMGTVTELRRRDRRLDNPESQLGRVYLVLRDADYWLQLHEIGEAILARFERMDSHAAISARIRQLRGYGKTIASREVSGPGRARPHEYRLVTAWGGEDGAA
;
A
#
# COMPACT_ATOMS: atom_id res chain seq x y z
N MET A 1 23.18 17.75 21.17
CA MET A 1 23.27 17.79 19.69
C MET A 1 21.97 17.23 19.14
N MET A 2 21.05 18.08 18.67
CA MET A 2 19.77 17.67 18.08
C MET A 2 19.95 17.47 16.57
N GLY A 3 19.84 16.22 16.11
CA GLY A 3 19.76 15.90 14.69
C GLY A 3 18.32 16.05 14.21
N THR A 4 18.06 17.05 13.37
CA THR A 4 16.72 17.37 12.87
C THR A 4 16.17 16.25 11.99
N VAL A 5 15.00 15.73 12.38
CA VAL A 5 14.21 14.68 11.70
C VAL A 5 13.85 15.10 10.27
N THR A 6 14.77 14.90 9.33
CA THR A 6 14.57 15.23 7.91
C THR A 6 14.33 13.98 7.05
N GLU A 7 14.69 12.79 7.56
CA GLU A 7 14.56 11.54 6.81
C GLU A 7 13.10 11.09 6.60
N LEU A 8 12.20 11.33 7.56
CA LEU A 8 10.81 10.86 7.48
C LEU A 8 10.07 11.47 6.28
N ARG A 9 10.18 12.80 6.10
CA ARG A 9 9.47 13.51 5.02
C ARG A 9 9.97 13.18 3.61
N ARG A 10 11.25 12.83 3.45
CA ARG A 10 11.82 12.55 2.12
C ARG A 10 11.39 11.19 1.58
N ARG A 11 11.24 10.19 2.45
CA ARG A 11 10.78 8.84 2.07
C ARG A 11 9.32 8.84 1.67
N ASP A 12 8.47 9.58 2.40
CA ASP A 12 7.04 9.68 2.07
C ASP A 12 6.77 10.48 0.79
N ARG A 13 7.52 11.57 0.53
CA ARG A 13 7.43 12.31 -0.75
C ARG A 13 7.66 11.45 -1.99
N ARG A 14 8.40 10.34 -1.88
CA ARG A 14 8.60 9.40 -3.00
C ARG A 14 7.39 8.52 -3.25
N LEU A 15 6.56 8.29 -2.24
CA LEU A 15 5.37 7.45 -2.33
C LEU A 15 4.17 8.19 -2.92
N ASP A 16 4.15 9.53 -2.82
CA ASP A 16 3.11 10.36 -3.42
C ASP A 16 3.31 10.61 -4.93
N ASN A 17 4.29 9.96 -5.59
CA ASN A 17 4.55 10.13 -7.02
C ASN A 17 3.77 9.11 -7.90
N PRO A 18 2.70 9.55 -8.62
CA PRO A 18 1.88 8.66 -9.45
C PRO A 18 2.60 8.16 -10.72
N GLU A 19 3.69 8.80 -11.16
CA GLU A 19 4.47 8.30 -12.30
C GLU A 19 5.24 7.02 -11.94
N SER A 20 5.46 6.76 -10.65
CA SER A 20 6.14 5.55 -10.19
C SER A 20 5.17 4.40 -9.89
N GLN A 21 5.54 3.17 -10.28
CA GLN A 21 4.77 1.96 -9.91
C GLN A 21 4.56 1.83 -8.40
N LEU A 22 5.60 2.14 -7.62
CA LEU A 22 5.53 2.11 -6.16
C LEU A 22 4.51 3.10 -5.61
N GLY A 23 4.51 4.34 -6.14
CA GLY A 23 3.59 5.38 -5.71
C GLY A 23 2.15 5.10 -6.10
N ARG A 24 1.89 4.57 -7.29
CA ARG A 24 0.52 4.15 -7.68
C ARG A 24 -0.05 3.10 -6.75
N VAL A 25 0.72 2.06 -6.46
CA VAL A 25 0.31 1.00 -5.51
C VAL A 25 0.07 1.58 -4.12
N TYR A 26 0.94 2.49 -3.65
CA TYR A 26 0.76 3.14 -2.36
C TYR A 26 -0.52 3.99 -2.32
N LEU A 27 -0.75 4.85 -3.31
CA LEU A 27 -1.90 5.75 -3.36
C LEU A 27 -3.22 4.98 -3.43
N VAL A 28 -3.28 3.87 -4.17
CA VAL A 28 -4.46 2.99 -4.19
C VAL A 28 -4.70 2.37 -2.83
N LEU A 29 -3.67 1.77 -2.21
CA LEU A 29 -3.83 1.13 -0.90
C LEU A 29 -4.13 2.12 0.23
N ARG A 30 -3.62 3.35 0.13
CA ARG A 30 -3.85 4.43 1.10
C ARG A 30 -5.29 4.92 1.07
N ASP A 31 -5.86 5.05 -0.13
CA ASP A 31 -7.19 5.64 -0.32
C ASP A 31 -8.31 4.58 -0.23
N ALA A 32 -7.97 3.29 -0.14
CA ALA A 32 -8.93 2.19 -0.01
C ALA A 32 -9.45 2.04 1.44
N ASP A 33 -10.77 2.03 1.61
CA ASP A 33 -11.46 1.77 2.87
C ASP A 33 -11.81 0.28 3.09
N TYR A 34 -11.60 -0.57 2.07
CA TYR A 34 -11.79 -2.02 2.11
C TYR A 34 -10.52 -2.81 1.74
N TRP A 35 -10.62 -4.13 1.80
CA TRP A 35 -9.53 -5.05 1.43
C TRP A 35 -9.51 -5.27 -0.09
N LEU A 36 -8.34 -5.14 -0.71
CA LEU A 36 -8.19 -5.25 -2.17
C LEU A 36 -7.41 -6.50 -2.57
N GLN A 37 -7.89 -7.19 -3.59
CA GLN A 37 -7.13 -8.21 -4.32
C GLN A 37 -6.18 -7.58 -5.34
N LEU A 38 -5.20 -8.35 -5.82
CA LEU A 38 -4.21 -7.84 -6.79
C LEU A 38 -4.87 -7.31 -8.08
N HIS A 39 -5.95 -7.92 -8.55
CA HIS A 39 -6.64 -7.49 -9.75
C HIS A 39 -7.37 -6.15 -9.52
N GLU A 40 -8.04 -6.00 -8.38
CA GLU A 40 -8.71 -4.74 -8.00
C GLU A 40 -7.70 -3.60 -7.83
N ILE A 41 -6.50 -3.88 -7.29
CA ILE A 41 -5.42 -2.89 -7.24
C ILE A 41 -5.02 -2.48 -8.68
N GLY A 42 -4.89 -3.44 -9.59
CA GLY A 42 -4.56 -3.18 -10.99
C GLY A 42 -5.62 -2.36 -11.71
N GLU A 43 -6.90 -2.68 -11.51
CA GLU A 43 -8.04 -1.94 -12.05
C GLU A 43 -8.11 -0.51 -11.51
N ALA A 44 -7.93 -0.33 -10.20
CA ALA A 44 -7.89 0.99 -9.59
C ALA A 44 -6.71 1.84 -10.11
N ILE A 45 -5.55 1.21 -10.36
CA ILE A 45 -4.39 1.88 -10.97
C ILE A 45 -4.72 2.32 -12.41
N LEU A 46 -5.32 1.45 -13.21
CA LEU A 46 -5.70 1.75 -14.58
C LEU A 46 -6.73 2.88 -14.63
N ALA A 47 -7.78 2.79 -13.82
CA ALA A 47 -8.86 3.79 -13.79
C ALA A 47 -8.38 5.17 -13.32
N ARG A 48 -7.44 5.22 -12.37
CA ARG A 48 -6.98 6.48 -11.76
C ARG A 48 -5.80 7.13 -12.47
N PHE A 49 -4.90 6.33 -13.03
CA PHE A 49 -3.61 6.82 -13.54
C PHE A 49 -3.38 6.48 -15.02
N GLU A 50 -4.32 5.79 -15.69
CA GLU A 50 -4.21 5.38 -17.09
C GLU A 50 -2.94 4.54 -17.38
N ARG A 51 -2.46 3.82 -16.37
CA ARG A 51 -1.30 2.91 -16.46
C ARG A 51 -1.74 1.47 -16.18
N MET A 52 -1.16 0.53 -16.91
CA MET A 52 -1.32 -0.90 -16.61
C MET A 52 -0.10 -1.41 -15.85
N ASP A 53 -0.32 -1.87 -14.63
CA ASP A 53 0.69 -2.56 -13.83
C ASP A 53 0.31 -4.04 -13.67
N SER A 54 1.25 -4.96 -13.92
CA SER A 54 0.97 -6.39 -13.82
C SER A 54 0.84 -6.86 -12.36
N HIS A 55 0.11 -7.95 -12.12
CA HIS A 55 -0.01 -8.55 -10.77
C HIS A 55 1.35 -8.82 -10.11
N ALA A 56 2.35 -9.29 -10.88
CA ALA A 56 3.69 -9.52 -10.39
C ALA A 56 4.38 -8.21 -9.96
N ALA A 57 4.22 -7.15 -10.75
CA ALA A 57 4.76 -5.82 -10.42
C ALA A 57 4.12 -5.26 -9.15
N ILE A 58 2.79 -5.33 -9.04
CA ILE A 58 2.03 -4.89 -7.87
C ILE A 58 2.47 -5.65 -6.61
N SER A 59 2.52 -6.98 -6.68
CA SER A 59 2.98 -7.83 -5.56
C SER A 59 4.41 -7.47 -5.12
N ALA A 60 5.32 -7.23 -6.05
CA ALA A 60 6.67 -6.78 -5.75
C ALA A 60 6.68 -5.40 -5.06
N ARG A 61 5.81 -4.46 -5.47
CA ARG A 61 5.71 -3.15 -4.83
C ARG A 61 5.09 -3.22 -3.44
N ILE A 62 4.13 -4.11 -3.19
CA ILE A 62 3.61 -4.35 -1.83
C ILE A 62 4.74 -4.79 -0.89
N ARG A 63 5.58 -5.73 -1.32
CA ARG A 63 6.77 -6.15 -0.55
C ARG A 63 7.74 -4.99 -0.32
N GLN A 64 7.95 -4.16 -1.35
CA GLN A 64 8.79 -2.98 -1.23
C GLN A 64 8.23 -1.97 -0.23
N LEU A 65 6.92 -1.69 -0.24
CA LEU A 65 6.28 -0.76 0.70
C LEU A 65 6.44 -1.22 2.15
N ARG A 66 6.37 -2.53 2.42
CA ARG A 66 6.70 -3.08 3.75
C ARG A 66 8.13 -2.78 4.14
N GLY A 67 9.08 -2.91 3.20
CA GLY A 67 10.49 -2.51 3.40
C GLY A 67 10.67 -1.00 3.65
N TYR A 68 9.72 -0.16 3.24
CA TYR A 68 9.67 1.28 3.54
C TYR A 68 9.01 1.58 4.89
N GLY A 69 8.63 0.57 5.66
CA GLY A 69 7.99 0.71 6.97
C GLY A 69 6.47 0.90 6.92
N LYS A 70 5.83 0.67 5.76
CA LYS A 70 4.37 0.70 5.67
C LYS A 70 3.78 -0.63 6.16
N THR A 71 2.83 -0.54 7.09
CA THR A 71 2.10 -1.71 7.60
C THR A 71 1.01 -2.10 6.61
N ILE A 72 1.26 -3.12 5.79
CA ILE A 72 0.27 -3.67 4.86
C ILE A 72 -0.14 -5.04 5.36
N ALA A 73 -1.36 -5.16 5.85
CA ALA A 73 -1.96 -6.43 6.23
C ALA A 73 -2.27 -7.25 4.98
N SER A 74 -2.20 -8.57 5.10
CA SER A 74 -2.59 -9.50 4.03
C SER A 74 -3.33 -10.69 4.61
N ARG A 75 -4.37 -11.16 3.92
CA ARG A 75 -5.13 -12.36 4.30
C ARG A 75 -5.45 -13.22 3.08
N GLU A 76 -5.51 -14.53 3.28
CA GLU A 76 -6.15 -15.42 2.33
C GLU A 76 -7.65 -15.44 2.59
N VAL A 77 -8.43 -15.37 1.53
CA VAL A 77 -9.89 -15.50 1.61
C VAL A 77 -10.30 -16.84 1.04
N SER A 78 -11.13 -17.57 1.76
CA SER A 78 -11.77 -18.78 1.24
C SER A 78 -12.87 -18.39 0.27
N GLY A 79 -12.69 -18.69 -1.01
CA GLY A 79 -13.74 -18.60 -2.03
C GLY A 79 -14.39 -19.96 -2.30
N PRO A 80 -15.50 -20.00 -3.06
CA PRO A 80 -16.14 -21.25 -3.49
C PRO A 80 -15.29 -22.08 -4.47
N GLY A 81 -14.12 -21.60 -4.88
CA GLY A 81 -13.18 -22.29 -5.74
C GLY A 81 -11.90 -22.76 -5.03
N ARG A 82 -11.05 -23.48 -5.76
CA ARG A 82 -9.73 -23.94 -5.25
C ARG A 82 -8.73 -22.80 -5.04
N ALA A 83 -8.93 -21.67 -5.73
CA ALA A 83 -8.06 -20.51 -5.62
C ALA A 83 -8.37 -19.75 -4.31
N ARG A 84 -7.33 -19.51 -3.52
CA ARG A 84 -7.38 -18.66 -2.32
C ARG A 84 -6.77 -17.30 -2.67
N PRO A 85 -7.57 -16.32 -3.13
CA PRO A 85 -7.04 -15.01 -3.43
C PRO A 85 -6.46 -14.38 -2.16
N HIS A 86 -5.37 -13.64 -2.34
CA HIS A 86 -4.84 -12.77 -1.30
C HIS A 86 -5.45 -11.39 -1.41
N GLU A 87 -5.88 -10.88 -0.27
CA GLU A 87 -6.32 -9.51 -0.09
C GLU A 87 -5.28 -8.73 0.70
N TYR A 88 -5.22 -7.42 0.44
CA TYR A 88 -4.26 -6.50 1.03
C TYR A 88 -4.97 -5.24 1.53
N ARG A 89 -4.47 -4.67 2.62
CA ARG A 89 -4.94 -3.38 3.15
C ARG A 89 -3.80 -2.61 3.81
N LEU A 90 -3.68 -1.32 3.52
CA LEU A 90 -2.79 -0.46 4.29
C LEU A 90 -3.42 -0.18 5.65
N VAL A 91 -2.69 -0.51 6.72
CA VAL A 91 -3.07 -0.17 8.08
C VAL A 91 -2.40 1.15 8.41
N THR A 92 -3.14 2.25 8.26
CA THR A 92 -2.74 3.51 8.87
C THR A 92 -2.87 3.32 10.38
N ALA A 93 -1.80 3.56 11.14
CA ALA A 93 -1.91 3.61 12.60
C ALA A 93 -3.09 4.53 12.91
N TRP A 94 -4.16 3.96 13.49
CA TRP A 94 -5.27 4.75 13.98
C TRP A 94 -4.69 5.76 14.96
N GLY A 95 -5.05 7.03 14.81
CA GLY A 95 -4.64 8.09 15.71
C GLY A 95 -4.87 7.63 17.16
N GLY A 96 -3.78 7.59 17.90
CA GLY A 96 -3.71 7.20 19.29
C GLY A 96 -2.44 7.79 19.88
N GLU A 97 -2.27 9.10 19.74
CA GLU A 97 -1.75 9.87 20.87
C GLU A 97 -2.93 10.05 21.82
N ASP A 98 -3.02 9.17 22.82
CA ASP A 98 -3.64 9.47 24.11
C ASP A 98 -2.88 8.66 25.16
N GLY A 99 -2.22 9.38 26.05
CA GLY A 99 -1.33 8.82 27.06
C GLY A 99 -2.06 8.08 28.19
N ALA A 100 -1.31 7.21 28.86
CA ALA A 100 -1.52 6.87 30.25
C ALA A 100 -0.19 6.37 30.83
N ALA A 101 0.36 7.21 31.71
CA ALA A 101 1.25 6.95 32.86
C ALA A 101 2.19 5.73 32.85
#